data_AF-A0A7W0QRW3-F1
#
_entry.id   AF-A0A7W0QRW3-F1
#
_cell.length_a   1.000
_cell.length_b   1.000
_cell.length_c   1.000
_cell.angle_alpha   90.00
_cell.angle_beta   90.00
_cell.angle_gamma   90.00
#
_symmetry.space_group_name_H-M   'P 1'
#
loop_
_entity.id
_entity.type
_entity.pdbx_description
1 polymer ?
#
loop_
_entity_poly.entity_id
_entity_poly.type
_entity_poly.pdbx_seq_one_letter_code
_entity_poly.pdbx_strand_id
1 'polypeptide(L)'
;MSTTERFSVPDWLASMPKVELHVHLEGTLSPSTLWTLSRQYGVDLGIEDEQFGASLFKYGDLTEFIETFTKCSDCLRTSADLGGTVDAYVLDLSQQNVRYAELHFNPEPHFRRRGIAMEDAQDHMNAARERARQRNGIELRWIADGVRDAASGPVSVERTVDWIIEAGHESGIVALGLGGNELGNPPGAFAAPFER
;
A
#
# COMPACT_ATOMS: atom_id res chain seq x y z
N MET A 1 12.47 -35.32 -2.32
CA MET A 1 11.18 -35.61 -1.65
C MET A 1 10.32 -34.37 -1.80
N SER A 2 9.19 -34.50 -2.47
CA SER A 2 8.26 -33.40 -2.77
C SER A 2 7.39 -33.16 -1.55
N THR A 3 7.58 -32.04 -0.86
CA THR A 3 6.74 -31.61 0.27
C THR A 3 6.27 -30.19 0.03
N THR A 4 5.29 -30.04 -0.86
CA THR A 4 4.35 -28.93 -0.82
C THR A 4 3.00 -29.49 -0.42
N GLU A 5 2.87 -29.90 0.84
CA GLU A 5 1.56 -29.92 1.48
C GLU A 5 1.07 -28.48 1.48
N ARG A 6 0.20 -28.15 0.52
CA ARG A 6 -0.56 -26.90 0.58
C ARG A 6 -1.48 -27.04 1.77
N PHE A 7 -1.20 -26.29 2.83
CA PHE A 7 -2.15 -26.11 3.91
C PHE A 7 -3.47 -25.62 3.31
N SER A 8 -4.55 -26.39 3.45
CA SER A 8 -5.88 -25.92 3.09
C SER A 8 -6.36 -24.99 4.19
N VAL A 9 -6.86 -23.81 3.81
CA VAL A 9 -7.54 -22.91 4.75
C VAL A 9 -8.83 -23.61 5.18
N PRO A 10 -9.05 -23.86 6.48
CA PRO A 10 -10.29 -24.48 6.93
C PRO A 10 -11.52 -23.63 6.57
N ASP A 11 -12.64 -24.27 6.23
CA ASP A 11 -13.87 -23.57 5.81
C ASP A 11 -14.35 -22.54 6.84
N TRP A 12 -14.21 -22.84 8.14
CA TRP A 12 -14.58 -21.91 9.21
C TRP A 12 -13.73 -20.64 9.19
N LEU A 13 -12.45 -20.74 8.82
CA LEU A 13 -11.55 -19.60 8.72
C LEU A 13 -11.84 -18.81 7.44
N ALA A 14 -12.06 -19.49 6.31
CA ALA A 14 -12.42 -18.84 5.05
C ALA A 14 -13.74 -18.08 5.16
N SER A 15 -14.77 -18.67 5.77
CA SER A 15 -16.11 -18.09 5.93
C SER A 15 -16.26 -17.11 7.09
N MET A 16 -15.27 -16.94 7.95
CA MET A 16 -15.31 -15.93 9.03
C MET A 16 -15.30 -14.52 8.43
N PRO A 17 -16.21 -13.60 8.83
CA PRO A 17 -16.13 -12.21 8.42
C PRO A 17 -14.92 -11.53 9.08
N LYS A 18 -14.14 -10.78 8.29
CA LYS A 18 -12.87 -10.19 8.74
C LYS A 18 -12.82 -8.69 8.53
N VAL A 19 -11.96 -8.05 9.31
CA VAL A 19 -11.47 -6.69 9.07
C VAL A 19 -9.97 -6.75 8.90
N GLU A 20 -9.42 -5.89 8.04
CA GLU A 20 -7.97 -5.78 7.82
C GLU A 20 -7.52 -4.35 8.10
N LEU A 21 -6.84 -4.15 9.22
CA LEU A 21 -6.52 -2.80 9.75
C LEU A 21 -5.03 -2.45 9.62
N HIS A 22 -4.25 -3.31 8.98
CA HIS A 22 -2.82 -3.12 8.81
C HIS A 22 -2.37 -3.79 7.53
N VAL A 23 -2.42 -3.02 6.44
CA VAL A 23 -1.89 -3.43 5.15
C VAL A 23 -1.44 -2.18 4.40
N HIS A 24 -0.29 -2.26 3.72
CA HIS A 24 0.20 -1.17 2.86
C HIS A 24 -0.20 -1.43 1.42
N LEU A 25 -0.85 -0.46 0.78
CA LEU A 25 -1.33 -0.54 -0.60
C LEU A 25 -0.20 -0.92 -1.58
N GLU A 26 0.98 -0.32 -1.42
CA GLU A 26 2.13 -0.64 -2.27
C GLU A 26 2.61 -2.10 -2.07
N GLY A 27 2.33 -2.68 -0.90
CA GLY A 27 2.61 -4.08 -0.57
C GLY A 27 1.57 -5.07 -1.09
N THR A 28 0.42 -4.61 -1.58
CA THR A 28 -0.62 -5.48 -2.16
C THR A 28 -0.41 -5.76 -3.64
N LEU A 29 0.67 -5.23 -4.23
CA LEU A 29 0.99 -5.44 -5.64
C LEU A 29 1.33 -6.92 -5.90
N SER A 30 0.41 -7.60 -6.56
CA SER A 30 0.62 -8.99 -6.96
C SER A 30 1.80 -9.12 -7.94
N PRO A 31 2.45 -10.30 -8.02
CA PRO A 31 3.48 -10.56 -9.02
C PRO A 31 3.06 -10.22 -10.45
N SER A 32 1.82 -10.51 -10.83
CA SER A 32 1.32 -10.19 -12.18
C SER A 32 1.12 -8.69 -12.38
N THR A 33 0.64 -7.96 -11.37
CA THR A 33 0.52 -6.50 -11.42
C THR A 33 1.89 -5.86 -11.58
N LEU A 34 2.86 -6.26 -10.74
CA LEU A 34 4.24 -5.77 -10.82
C LEU A 34 4.90 -6.08 -12.16
N TRP A 35 4.69 -7.29 -12.71
CA TRP A 35 5.17 -7.65 -14.04
C TRP A 35 4.62 -6.74 -15.14
N THR A 36 3.32 -6.47 -15.12
CA THR A 36 2.68 -5.57 -16.10
C THR A 36 3.21 -4.14 -15.96
N LEU A 37 3.20 -3.58 -14.75
CA LEU A 37 3.61 -2.20 -14.50
C LEU A 37 5.11 -1.98 -14.75
N SER A 38 5.97 -2.93 -14.33
CA SER A 38 7.41 -2.84 -14.57
C SER A 38 7.74 -2.79 -16.06
N ARG A 39 7.08 -3.61 -16.89
CA ARG A 39 7.26 -3.56 -18.35
C ARG A 39 6.69 -2.30 -18.98
N GLN A 40 5.54 -1.86 -18.51
CA GLN A 40 4.90 -0.63 -19.00
C GLN A 40 5.78 0.60 -18.76
N TYR A 41 6.47 0.66 -17.62
CA TYR A 41 7.26 1.83 -17.20
C TYR A 41 8.77 1.63 -17.25
N GLY A 42 9.25 0.48 -17.73
CA GLY A 42 10.68 0.16 -17.82
C GLY A 42 11.40 0.09 -16.48
N VAL A 43 10.73 -0.40 -15.43
CA VAL A 43 11.34 -0.60 -14.10
C VAL A 43 12.04 -1.95 -14.06
N ASP A 44 13.34 -1.95 -13.79
CA ASP A 44 14.12 -3.17 -13.60
C ASP A 44 13.92 -3.70 -12.17
N LEU A 45 13.25 -4.86 -12.07
CA LEU A 45 13.04 -5.58 -10.81
C LEU A 45 14.02 -6.75 -10.64
N GLY A 46 15.01 -6.88 -11.54
CA GLY A 46 16.06 -7.90 -11.48
C GLY A 46 15.58 -9.30 -11.82
N ILE A 47 14.45 -9.45 -12.52
CA ILE A 47 13.85 -10.75 -12.85
C ILE A 47 13.40 -10.77 -14.31
N GLU A 48 13.93 -11.74 -15.07
CA GLU A 48 13.79 -11.80 -16.53
C GLU A 48 12.69 -12.78 -17.01
N ASP A 49 12.07 -13.55 -16.12
CA ASP A 49 11.10 -14.60 -16.49
C ASP A 49 9.81 -14.62 -15.64
N GLU A 50 8.88 -15.48 -16.04
CA GLU A 50 7.53 -15.64 -15.45
C GLU A 50 7.54 -16.23 -14.02
N GLN A 51 8.70 -16.64 -13.47
CA GLN A 51 8.84 -17.00 -12.04
C GLN A 51 8.94 -15.78 -11.12
N PHE A 52 8.75 -14.59 -11.69
CA PHE A 52 8.71 -13.25 -11.12
C PHE A 52 8.32 -13.14 -9.63
N GLY A 53 7.28 -13.85 -9.16
CA GLY A 53 6.84 -13.73 -7.76
C GLY A 53 7.71 -14.45 -6.71
N ALA A 54 8.33 -15.57 -7.06
CA ALA A 54 8.95 -16.47 -6.07
C ALA A 54 10.38 -16.07 -5.68
N SER A 55 11.08 -15.33 -6.55
CA SER A 55 12.41 -14.79 -6.28
C SER A 55 12.36 -13.39 -5.68
N LEU A 56 11.37 -12.56 -6.07
CA LEU A 56 11.25 -11.17 -5.60
C LEU A 56 10.97 -11.07 -4.10
N PHE A 57 10.11 -11.95 -3.57
CA PHE A 57 9.64 -11.87 -2.18
C PHE A 57 10.43 -12.75 -1.22
N LYS A 58 11.76 -12.72 -1.34
CA LYS A 58 12.70 -13.38 -0.42
C LYS A 58 13.65 -12.35 0.16
N TYR A 59 13.56 -12.15 1.47
CA TYR A 59 14.32 -11.17 2.22
C TYR A 59 14.78 -11.77 3.54
N GLY A 60 15.99 -11.43 3.96
CA GLY A 60 16.64 -11.87 5.20
C GLY A 60 16.31 -10.98 6.40
N ASP A 61 16.00 -9.70 6.16
CA ASP A 61 15.63 -8.74 7.21
C ASP A 61 14.68 -7.63 6.70
N LEU A 62 14.29 -6.72 7.60
CA LEU A 62 13.41 -5.59 7.29
C LEU A 62 14.03 -4.63 6.25
N THR A 63 15.36 -4.47 6.27
CA THR A 63 16.04 -3.56 5.32
C THR A 63 15.93 -4.11 3.91
N GLU A 64 16.25 -5.40 3.71
CA GLU A 64 16.10 -6.07 2.41
C GLU A 64 14.64 -6.07 1.93
N PHE A 65 13.69 -6.24 2.84
CA PHE A 65 12.26 -6.08 2.54
C PHE A 65 11.94 -4.65 2.07
N ILE A 66 12.36 -3.61 2.79
CA ILE A 66 12.08 -2.20 2.45
C ILE A 66 12.71 -1.84 1.10
N GLU A 67 13.91 -2.33 0.78
CA GLU A 67 14.53 -2.13 -0.52
C GLU A 67 13.68 -2.74 -1.65
N THR A 68 13.17 -3.96 -1.44
CA THR A 68 12.29 -4.64 -2.40
C THR A 68 10.95 -3.93 -2.53
N PHE A 69 10.33 -3.56 -1.40
CA PHE A 69 9.09 -2.79 -1.33
C PHE A 69 9.22 -1.45 -2.06
N THR A 70 10.34 -0.76 -1.91
CA THR A 70 10.62 0.50 -2.59
C THR A 70 10.71 0.31 -4.11
N LYS A 71 11.40 -0.76 -4.58
CA LYS A 71 11.45 -1.10 -6.00
C LYS A 71 10.07 -1.45 -6.57
N CYS A 72 9.25 -2.18 -5.81
CA CYS A 72 7.88 -2.50 -6.20
C CYS A 72 7.00 -1.24 -6.27
N SER A 73 7.14 -0.35 -5.29
CA SER A 73 6.45 0.95 -5.26
C SER A 73 6.83 1.81 -6.47
N ASP A 74 8.06 1.70 -6.97
CA ASP A 74 8.53 2.42 -8.16
C ASP A 74 7.82 1.99 -9.46
N CYS A 75 7.04 0.91 -9.46
CA CYS A 75 6.18 0.53 -10.56
C CYS A 75 4.88 1.35 -10.63
N LEU A 76 4.48 2.01 -9.54
CA LEU A 76 3.33 2.92 -9.52
C LEU A 76 3.77 4.29 -10.06
N ARG A 77 3.21 4.73 -11.20
CA ARG A 77 3.65 5.95 -11.89
C ARG A 77 2.56 6.97 -12.14
N THR A 78 1.31 6.57 -12.06
CA THR A 78 0.14 7.42 -12.29
C THR A 78 -0.86 7.27 -11.15
N SER A 79 -1.72 8.27 -10.97
CA SER A 79 -2.86 8.17 -10.05
C SER A 79 -3.78 6.99 -10.38
N ALA A 80 -3.91 6.67 -11.67
CA ALA A 80 -4.66 5.50 -12.14
C ALA A 80 -4.05 4.16 -11.66
N ASP A 81 -2.72 4.06 -11.53
CA ASP A 81 -2.07 2.85 -11.01
C ASP A 81 -2.44 2.60 -9.53
N LEU A 82 -2.57 3.66 -8.74
CA LEU A 82 -3.01 3.57 -7.34
C LEU A 82 -4.45 3.06 -7.26
N GLY A 83 -5.37 3.65 -8.02
CA GLY A 83 -6.76 3.18 -8.09
C GLY A 83 -6.88 1.74 -8.62
N GLY A 84 -6.09 1.39 -9.63
CA GLY A 84 -6.04 0.01 -10.16
C GLY A 84 -5.48 -0.99 -9.16
N THR A 85 -4.51 -0.59 -8.33
CA THR A 85 -3.98 -1.43 -7.25
C THR A 85 -5.04 -1.71 -6.19
N VAL A 86 -5.83 -0.69 -5.82
CA VAL A 86 -7.00 -0.88 -4.92
C VAL A 86 -8.00 -1.86 -5.54
N ASP A 87 -8.38 -1.67 -6.81
CA ASP A 87 -9.32 -2.57 -7.49
C ASP A 87 -8.83 -4.02 -7.51
N ALA A 88 -7.53 -4.23 -7.77
CA ALA A 88 -6.92 -5.56 -7.78
C ALA A 88 -6.99 -6.21 -6.39
N TYR A 89 -6.61 -5.46 -5.35
CA TYR A 89 -6.58 -5.99 -3.99
C TYR A 89 -7.97 -6.27 -3.41
N VAL A 90 -9.01 -5.53 -3.83
CA VAL A 90 -10.41 -5.83 -3.46
C VAL A 90 -10.82 -7.24 -3.87
N LEU A 91 -10.27 -7.78 -4.95
CA LEU A 91 -10.52 -9.17 -5.35
C LEU A 91 -9.99 -10.14 -4.30
N ASP A 92 -8.79 -9.91 -3.78
CA ASP A 92 -8.18 -10.72 -2.73
C ASP A 92 -8.97 -10.63 -1.42
N LEU A 93 -9.38 -9.42 -1.03
CA LEU A 93 -10.24 -9.18 0.14
C LEU A 93 -11.56 -9.96 0.04
N SER A 94 -12.18 -9.94 -1.13
CA SER A 94 -13.46 -10.61 -1.37
C SER A 94 -13.38 -12.14 -1.26
N GLN A 95 -12.25 -12.72 -1.68
CA GLN A 95 -12.00 -14.16 -1.56
C GLN A 95 -11.75 -14.60 -0.11
N GLN A 96 -11.39 -13.66 0.76
CA GLN A 96 -11.07 -13.90 2.17
C GLN A 96 -12.19 -13.48 3.13
N ASN A 97 -13.37 -13.12 2.61
CA ASN A 97 -14.51 -12.65 3.39
C ASN A 97 -14.18 -11.43 4.28
N VAL A 98 -13.28 -10.56 3.83
CA VAL A 98 -13.03 -9.26 4.45
C VAL A 98 -14.20 -8.34 4.12
N ARG A 99 -14.70 -7.61 5.12
CA ARG A 99 -15.85 -6.70 5.00
C ARG A 99 -15.46 -5.24 5.16
N TYR A 100 -14.32 -5.00 5.79
CA TYR A 100 -13.79 -3.66 6.04
C TYR A 100 -12.27 -3.71 6.01
N ALA A 101 -11.63 -2.72 5.37
CA ALA A 101 -10.18 -2.57 5.45
C ALA A 101 -9.75 -1.10 5.56
N GLU A 102 -8.71 -0.88 6.35
CA GLU A 102 -7.98 0.38 6.47
C GLU A 102 -6.60 0.19 5.84
N LEU A 103 -6.42 0.73 4.63
CA LEU A 103 -5.18 0.58 3.88
C LEU A 103 -4.26 1.77 4.17
N HIS A 104 -3.04 1.44 4.59
CA HIS A 104 -1.92 2.35 4.62
C HIS A 104 -1.46 2.67 3.18
N PHE A 105 -1.08 3.92 2.92
CA PHE A 105 -0.39 4.30 1.69
C PHE A 105 0.55 5.46 1.99
N ASN A 106 1.65 5.56 1.24
CA ASN A 106 2.69 6.57 1.47
C ASN A 106 2.54 7.74 0.48
N PRO A 107 2.09 8.94 0.89
CA PRO A 107 1.96 10.08 -0.03
C PRO A 107 3.30 10.56 -0.61
N GLU A 108 4.37 10.58 0.20
CA GLU A 108 5.63 11.25 -0.20
C GLU A 108 6.29 10.65 -1.45
N PRO A 109 6.47 9.31 -1.58
CA PRO A 109 7.09 8.72 -2.77
C PRO A 109 6.33 9.05 -4.06
N HIS A 110 4.99 8.98 -4.02
CA HIS A 110 4.14 9.22 -5.19
C HIS A 110 4.13 10.70 -5.58
N PHE A 111 4.04 11.62 -4.62
CA PHE A 111 4.02 13.05 -4.92
C PHE A 111 5.42 13.58 -5.31
N ARG A 112 6.45 13.33 -4.49
CA ARG A 112 7.76 13.97 -4.68
C ARG A 112 8.59 13.36 -5.77
N ARG A 113 8.61 12.03 -5.84
CA ARG A 113 9.49 11.32 -6.77
C ARG A 113 8.83 11.15 -8.14
N ARG A 114 7.49 11.21 -8.21
CA ARG A 114 6.73 10.94 -9.45
C ARG A 114 5.89 12.10 -9.94
N GLY A 115 5.67 13.15 -9.13
CA GLY A 115 4.90 14.33 -9.53
C GLY A 115 3.40 14.05 -9.69
N ILE A 116 2.90 12.99 -9.05
CA ILE A 116 1.46 12.69 -9.03
C ILE A 116 0.78 13.70 -8.12
N ALA A 117 -0.25 14.40 -8.61
CA ALA A 117 -1.06 15.27 -7.79
C ALA A 117 -1.83 14.43 -6.74
N MET A 118 -1.85 14.91 -5.50
CA MET A 118 -2.43 14.17 -4.38
C MET A 118 -3.94 14.01 -4.54
N GLU A 119 -4.59 15.04 -5.07
CA GLU A 119 -6.00 15.07 -5.41
C GLU A 119 -6.33 14.01 -6.47
N ASP A 120 -5.53 13.92 -7.54
CA ASP A 120 -5.73 12.92 -8.59
C ASP A 120 -5.57 11.49 -8.04
N ALA A 121 -4.56 11.25 -7.20
CA ALA A 121 -4.34 9.96 -6.56
C ALA A 121 -5.53 9.58 -5.66
N GLN A 122 -5.96 10.53 -4.83
CA GLN A 122 -7.10 10.36 -3.95
C GLN A 122 -8.39 10.09 -4.71
N ASP A 123 -8.66 10.81 -5.80
CA ASP A 123 -9.85 10.62 -6.63
C ASP A 123 -9.89 9.21 -7.24
N HIS A 124 -8.76 8.72 -7.76
CA HIS A 124 -8.69 7.37 -8.31
C HIS A 124 -8.85 6.29 -7.23
N MET A 125 -8.25 6.46 -6.06
CA MET A 125 -8.40 5.56 -4.92
C MET A 125 -9.85 5.56 -4.39
N ASN A 126 -10.46 6.74 -4.24
CA ASN A 126 -11.85 6.88 -3.78
C ASN A 126 -12.85 6.32 -4.79
N ALA A 127 -12.60 6.49 -6.09
CA ALA A 127 -13.40 5.84 -7.12
C ALA A 127 -13.31 4.30 -7.01
N ALA A 128 -12.13 3.74 -6.71
CA ALA A 128 -11.96 2.30 -6.48
C ALA A 128 -12.66 1.82 -5.20
N ARG A 129 -12.56 2.57 -4.10
CA ARG A 129 -13.33 2.33 -2.87
C ARG A 129 -14.83 2.31 -3.10
N GLU A 130 -15.36 3.25 -3.88
CA GLU A 130 -16.79 3.27 -4.20
C GLU A 130 -17.20 2.06 -5.06
N ARG A 131 -16.36 1.65 -6.02
CA ARG A 131 -16.57 0.40 -6.78
C ARG A 131 -16.57 -0.82 -5.86
N ALA A 132 -15.63 -0.91 -4.91
CA ALA A 132 -15.55 -2.01 -3.94
C ALA A 132 -16.82 -2.10 -3.08
N ARG A 133 -17.32 -0.96 -2.60
CA ARG A 133 -18.57 -0.89 -1.84
C ARG A 133 -19.77 -1.36 -2.66
N GLN A 134 -19.90 -0.87 -3.90
CA GLN A 134 -21.04 -1.21 -4.76
C GLN A 134 -21.02 -2.67 -5.24
N ARG A 135 -19.86 -3.20 -5.62
CA ARG A 135 -19.73 -4.50 -6.28
C ARG A 135 -19.53 -5.66 -5.30
N ASN A 136 -18.80 -5.41 -4.21
CA ASN A 136 -18.36 -6.45 -3.28
C ASN A 136 -18.96 -6.26 -1.88
N GLY A 137 -19.54 -5.10 -1.57
CA GLY A 137 -20.00 -4.76 -0.22
C GLY A 137 -18.85 -4.60 0.77
N ILE A 138 -17.65 -4.28 0.28
CA ILE A 138 -16.44 -4.08 1.09
C ILE A 138 -16.26 -2.59 1.30
N GLU A 139 -16.17 -2.18 2.56
CA GLU A 139 -15.92 -0.80 2.93
C GLU A 139 -14.42 -0.56 3.10
N LEU A 140 -13.88 0.44 2.40
CA LEU A 140 -12.46 0.80 2.48
C LEU A 140 -12.27 2.18 3.11
N ARG A 141 -11.19 2.33 3.87
CA ARG A 141 -10.69 3.59 4.44
C ARG A 141 -9.18 3.68 4.27
N TRP A 142 -8.65 4.88 4.41
CA TRP A 142 -7.23 5.15 4.17
C TRP A 142 -6.53 5.59 5.44
N ILE A 143 -5.30 5.12 5.61
CA ILE A 143 -4.33 5.62 6.58
C ILE A 143 -3.20 6.24 5.77
N ALA A 144 -3.05 7.55 5.87
CA ALA A 144 -1.99 8.25 5.16
C ALA A 144 -0.72 8.20 6.01
N ASP A 145 0.31 7.53 5.52
CA ASP A 145 1.54 7.30 6.28
C ASP A 145 2.55 8.43 6.07
N GLY A 146 3.10 8.93 7.19
CA GLY A 146 4.38 9.63 7.16
C GLY A 146 5.55 8.65 6.94
N VAL A 147 6.56 9.04 6.18
CA VAL A 147 7.72 8.18 5.90
C VAL A 147 8.89 8.57 6.82
N ARG A 148 9.13 7.78 7.87
CA ARG A 148 10.04 8.13 8.98
C ARG A 148 11.52 8.18 8.59
N ASP A 149 11.91 7.43 7.58
CA ASP A 149 13.27 7.35 7.03
C ASP A 149 13.44 8.16 5.74
N ALA A 150 12.45 9.02 5.43
CA ALA A 150 12.58 9.95 4.32
C ALA A 150 13.81 10.85 4.52
N ALA A 151 14.50 11.17 3.42
CA ALA A 151 15.60 12.14 3.44
C ALA A 151 15.17 13.54 3.95
N SER A 152 13.87 13.81 3.97
CA SER A 152 13.30 15.05 4.52
C SER A 152 12.99 14.98 6.03
N GLY A 153 13.18 13.83 6.67
CA GLY A 153 12.95 13.63 8.10
C GLY A 153 11.50 13.95 8.51
N PRO A 154 11.27 14.58 9.67
CA PRO A 154 9.92 14.92 10.16
C PRO A 154 9.07 15.78 9.21
N VAL A 155 9.71 16.55 8.31
CA VAL A 155 9.00 17.35 7.29
C VAL A 155 8.18 16.47 6.34
N SER A 156 8.56 15.20 6.15
CA SER A 156 7.74 14.22 5.45
C SER A 156 6.35 14.11 6.08
N VAL A 157 6.32 13.87 7.39
CA VAL A 157 5.11 13.64 8.17
C VAL A 157 4.29 14.92 8.28
N GLU A 158 4.93 16.07 8.47
CA GLU A 158 4.24 17.37 8.50
C GLU A 158 3.43 17.63 7.23
N ARG A 159 3.99 17.34 6.05
CA ARG A 159 3.27 17.49 4.77
C ARG A 159 2.12 16.51 4.63
N THR A 160 2.29 15.26 5.09
CA THR A 160 1.19 14.30 5.11
C THR A 160 0.05 14.84 5.98
N VAL A 161 0.35 15.40 7.16
CA VAL A 161 -0.65 16.01 8.04
C VAL A 161 -1.34 17.21 7.39
N ASP A 162 -0.56 18.13 6.78
CA ASP A 162 -1.12 19.28 6.07
C ASP A 162 -2.13 18.84 5.01
N TRP A 163 -1.78 17.81 4.25
CA TRP A 163 -2.65 17.25 3.23
C TRP A 163 -3.90 16.57 3.80
N ILE A 164 -3.78 15.79 4.88
CA ILE A 164 -4.95 15.18 5.55
C ILE A 164 -5.94 16.27 5.98
N ILE A 165 -5.43 17.36 6.56
CA ILE A 165 -6.25 18.49 7.01
C ILE A 165 -6.94 19.17 5.82
N GLU A 166 -6.22 19.40 4.72
CA GLU A 166 -6.76 20.01 3.51
C GLU A 166 -7.81 19.13 2.82
N ALA A 167 -7.56 17.82 2.72
CA ALA A 167 -8.47 16.86 2.11
C ALA A 167 -9.79 16.72 2.90
N GLY A 168 -9.75 16.96 4.21
CA GLY A 168 -10.93 16.95 5.08
C GLY A 168 -11.57 15.56 5.26
N HIS A 169 -12.72 15.51 5.92
CA HIS A 169 -13.34 14.23 6.32
C HIS A 169 -13.95 13.41 5.17
N GLU A 170 -14.33 14.04 4.06
CA GLU A 170 -14.95 13.35 2.91
C GLU A 170 -13.92 12.54 2.10
N SER A 171 -12.64 12.82 2.33
CA SER A 171 -11.46 12.20 1.71
C SER A 171 -11.38 10.68 1.88
N GLY A 172 -12.04 10.13 2.90
CA GLY A 172 -11.92 8.71 3.29
C GLY A 172 -10.71 8.37 4.14
N ILE A 173 -9.83 9.34 4.40
CA ILE A 173 -8.70 9.19 5.30
C ILE A 173 -9.23 9.24 6.74
N VAL A 174 -8.88 8.24 7.55
CA VAL A 174 -9.35 8.10 8.93
C VAL A 174 -8.24 8.21 9.97
N ALA A 175 -6.98 8.09 9.54
CA ALA A 175 -5.84 8.23 10.43
C ALA A 175 -4.58 8.69 9.69
N LEU A 176 -3.67 9.30 10.46
CA LEU A 176 -2.26 9.42 10.13
C LEU A 176 -1.54 8.15 10.61
N GLY A 177 -0.70 7.57 9.77
CA GLY A 177 0.22 6.50 10.16
C GLY A 177 1.69 6.91 10.05
N LEU A 178 2.60 6.01 10.42
CA LEU A 178 4.05 6.21 10.36
C LEU A 178 4.72 4.93 9.88
N GLY A 179 5.21 4.94 8.65
CA GLY A 179 5.91 3.83 8.01
C GLY A 179 7.40 4.11 7.77
N GLY A 180 8.09 3.16 7.14
CA GLY A 180 9.53 3.25 6.79
C GLY A 180 10.45 2.55 7.79
N ASN A 181 11.77 2.66 7.59
CA ASN A 181 12.76 1.97 8.43
C ASN A 181 12.80 2.51 9.86
N GLU A 182 12.51 1.66 10.84
CA GLU A 182 12.49 2.05 12.25
C GLU A 182 13.86 2.32 12.85
N LEU A 183 14.88 1.62 12.35
CA LEU A 183 16.22 1.67 12.90
C LEU A 183 16.83 3.06 12.65
N GLY A 184 17.13 3.79 13.72
CA GLY A 184 17.66 5.15 13.65
C GLY A 184 16.62 6.26 13.50
N ASN A 185 15.33 5.92 13.34
CA ASN A 185 14.26 6.90 13.14
C ASN A 185 13.17 6.78 14.22
N PRO A 186 13.45 7.01 15.52
CA PRO A 186 12.50 6.75 16.60
C PRO A 186 11.21 7.60 16.51
N PRO A 187 10.06 7.11 16.98
CA PRO A 187 8.77 7.80 16.84
C PRO A 187 8.72 9.17 17.53
N GLY A 188 9.51 9.38 18.59
CA GLY A 188 9.55 10.65 19.32
C GLY A 188 9.96 11.86 18.47
N ALA A 189 10.68 11.65 17.35
CA ALA A 189 11.02 12.72 16.42
C ALA A 189 9.81 13.26 15.64
N PHE A 190 8.68 12.55 15.66
CA PHE A 190 7.46 12.87 14.91
C PHE A 190 6.28 13.22 15.83
N ALA A 191 6.51 13.48 17.12
CA ALA A 191 5.42 13.80 18.06
C ALA A 191 4.61 15.04 17.62
N ALA A 192 5.29 16.12 17.23
CA ALA A 192 4.65 17.37 16.85
C ALA A 192 3.61 17.25 15.71
N PRO A 193 3.90 16.58 14.57
CA PRO A 193 2.87 16.38 13.55
C PRO A 193 1.72 15.48 14.01
N PHE A 194 1.95 14.51 14.91
CA PHE A 194 0.89 13.63 15.44
C PHE A 194 -0.05 14.30 16.46
N GLU A 195 0.33 15.44 17.03
CA GLU A 195 -0.49 16.20 17.98
C GLU A 195 -1.52 17.14 17.31
N ARG A 196 -1.42 17.32 15.99
CA ARG A 196 -2.28 18.21 15.19
C ARG A 196 -3.59 17.53 14.80
#